data_AF-A0A8H6MP00-F1
#
_entry.id   AF-A0A8H6MP00-F1
#
_cell.length_a   1.000
_cell.length_b   1.000
_cell.length_c   1.000
_cell.angle_alpha   90.00
_cell.angle_beta   90.00
_cell.angle_gamma   90.00
#
_symmetry.space_group_name_H-M   'P 1'
#
loop_
_entity.id
_entity.type
_entity.pdbx_description
1 polymer ?
#
loop_
_entity_poly.entity_id
_entity_poly.type
_entity_poly.pdbx_seq_one_letter_code
_entity_poly.pdbx_strand_id
1 'polypeptide(L)'
;MSSTPMLAINHIGVSVPDIEAAVKWYTKVMGFHLLGGKIKHFKRSETGDNGIFKIYPPSLQEVKLGFMATGNGVGFEVFEFVEP
;
A
#
# COMPACT_ATOMS: atom_id res chain seq x y z
N MET A 1 15.33 27.64 -17.70
CA MET A 1 15.02 26.85 -16.49
C MET A 1 13.52 26.65 -16.44
N SER A 2 13.03 25.43 -16.21
CA SER A 2 11.59 25.18 -16.14
C SER A 2 10.96 25.96 -14.98
N SER A 3 9.82 26.62 -15.21
CA SER A 3 9.06 27.36 -14.20
C SER A 3 8.08 26.48 -13.41
N THR A 4 8.05 25.18 -13.69
CA THR A 4 7.17 24.25 -12.97
C THR A 4 7.67 24.05 -11.54
N PRO A 5 6.82 24.28 -10.52
CA PRO A 5 7.20 24.03 -9.13
C PRO A 5 7.46 22.53 -8.92
N MET A 6 8.45 22.20 -8.09
CA MET A 6 8.69 20.82 -7.69
C MET A 6 7.57 20.37 -6.74
N LEU A 7 6.85 19.31 -7.12
CA LEU A 7 5.80 18.72 -6.30
C LEU A 7 6.39 17.67 -5.35
N ALA A 8 5.84 17.59 -4.14
CA ALA A 8 6.19 16.55 -3.19
C ALA A 8 5.54 15.21 -3.57
N ILE A 9 6.26 14.12 -3.32
CA ILE A 9 5.66 12.78 -3.38
C ILE A 9 4.78 12.59 -2.15
N ASN A 10 3.52 12.22 -2.36
CA ASN A 10 2.60 11.92 -1.27
C ASN A 10 2.83 10.51 -0.69
N HIS A 11 3.02 9.51 -1.55
CA HIS A 11 3.30 8.14 -1.15
C HIS A 11 4.05 7.35 -2.24
N ILE A 12 4.60 6.19 -1.85
CA ILE A 12 5.20 5.19 -2.72
C ILE A 12 4.48 3.86 -2.49
N GLY A 13 4.03 3.21 -3.56
CA GLY A 13 3.46 1.85 -3.52
C GLY A 13 4.50 0.79 -3.88
N VAL A 14 4.56 -0.29 -3.12
CA VAL A 14 5.48 -1.42 -3.35
C VAL A 14 4.72 -2.74 -3.22
N SER A 15 4.86 -3.62 -4.21
CA SER A 15 4.34 -4.99 -4.14
C SER A 15 5.34 -5.93 -3.47
N VAL A 16 4.83 -6.85 -2.68
CA VAL A 16 5.60 -7.86 -1.94
C VAL A 16 4.89 -9.22 -2.00
N PRO A 17 5.63 -10.33 -1.85
CA PRO A 17 5.03 -11.66 -1.82
C PRO A 17 4.41 -12.04 -0.45
N ASP A 18 4.81 -11.37 0.63
CA ASP A 18 4.32 -11.60 2.00
C ASP A 18 4.27 -10.25 2.73
N ILE A 19 3.06 -9.73 2.93
CA ILE A 19 2.89 -8.40 3.51
C ILE A 19 3.15 -8.39 5.02
N GLU A 20 2.84 -9.48 5.73
CA GLU A 20 3.06 -9.59 7.16
C GLU A 20 4.57 -9.53 7.48
N ALA A 21 5.39 -10.24 6.70
CA ALA A 21 6.85 -10.21 6.80
C ALA A 21 7.41 -8.82 6.42
N ALA A 22 6.91 -8.22 5.33
CA ALA A 22 7.36 -6.91 4.88
C ALA A 22 7.08 -5.82 5.92
N VAL A 23 5.83 -5.72 6.40
CA VAL A 23 5.42 -4.75 7.43
C VAL A 23 6.27 -4.91 8.69
N LYS A 24 6.46 -6.15 9.16
CA LYS A 24 7.31 -6.43 10.34
C LYS A 24 8.75 -5.95 10.12
N TRP A 25 9.32 -6.19 8.94
CA TRP A 25 10.68 -5.78 8.63
C TRP A 25 10.81 -4.26 8.57
N TYR A 26 9.93 -3.57 7.84
CA TYR A 26 9.97 -2.12 7.72
C TYR A 26 9.73 -1.43 9.07
N THR A 27 8.86 -1.98 9.92
CA THR A 27 8.70 -1.49 11.29
C THR A 27 9.96 -1.72 12.13
N LYS A 28 10.56 -2.92 12.08
CA LYS A 28 11.72 -3.25 12.93
C LYS A 28 13.00 -2.53 12.50
N VAL A 29 13.27 -2.48 11.21
CA VAL A 29 14.56 -2.03 10.66
C VAL A 29 14.52 -0.54 10.33
N MET A 30 13.42 -0.06 9.74
CA MET A 30 13.29 1.33 9.29
C MET A 30 12.48 2.20 10.27
N GLY A 31 11.84 1.60 11.27
CA GLY A 31 10.99 2.32 12.22
C GLY A 31 9.66 2.81 11.62
N PHE A 32 9.26 2.29 10.44
CA PHE A 32 8.01 2.72 9.80
C PHE A 32 6.80 2.26 10.63
N HIS A 33 5.76 3.09 10.65
CA HIS A 33 4.59 2.86 11.49
C HIS A 33 3.40 2.39 10.65
N LEU A 34 2.87 1.19 10.95
CA LEU A 34 1.65 0.70 10.32
C LEU A 34 0.44 1.49 10.82
N LEU A 35 -0.19 2.23 9.91
CA LEU A 35 -1.36 3.05 10.19
C LEU A 35 -2.61 2.18 10.38
N GLY A 36 -3.39 2.51 11.40
CA GLY A 36 -4.60 1.77 11.77
C GLY A 36 -4.33 0.40 12.40
N GLY A 37 -3.06 0.03 12.62
CA GLY A 37 -2.65 -1.17 13.35
C GLY A 37 -3.00 -2.51 12.69
N LYS A 38 -3.46 -2.52 11.43
CA LYS A 38 -3.81 -3.74 10.72
C LYS A 38 -3.56 -3.64 9.22
N ILE A 39 -3.15 -4.76 8.64
CA ILE A 39 -3.20 -4.99 7.20
C ILE A 39 -4.68 -5.19 6.82
N LYS A 40 -5.11 -4.54 5.75
CA LYS A 40 -6.45 -4.72 5.19
C LYS A 40 -6.41 -5.81 4.14
N HIS A 41 -7.38 -6.71 4.14
CA HIS A 41 -7.59 -7.68 3.08
C HIS A 41 -8.86 -7.30 2.34
N PHE A 42 -8.73 -7.03 1.04
CA PHE A 42 -9.85 -6.72 0.17
C PHE A 42 -10.09 -7.89 -0.77
N LYS A 43 -11.34 -8.33 -0.80
CA LYS A 43 -11.84 -9.32 -1.75
C LYS A 43 -12.90 -8.68 -2.62
N ARG A 44 -12.82 -8.88 -3.94
CA ARG A 44 -13.76 -8.29 -4.90
C ARG A 44 -15.19 -8.79 -4.66
N SER A 45 -15.33 -10.04 -4.22
CA SER A 45 -16.60 -10.66 -3.84
C SER A 45 -17.30 -9.98 -2.66
N GLU A 46 -16.56 -9.31 -1.79
CA GLU A 46 -17.09 -8.67 -0.57
C GLU A 46 -17.14 -7.14 -0.68
N THR A 47 -16.15 -6.56 -1.36
CA THR A 47 -15.88 -5.10 -1.36
C THR A 47 -15.57 -4.59 -2.78
N GLY A 48 -16.25 -5.15 -3.79
CA GLY A 48 -15.96 -4.87 -5.21
C GLY A 48 -16.12 -3.42 -5.66
N ASP A 49 -16.82 -2.59 -4.88
CA ASP A 49 -16.97 -1.15 -5.09
C ASP A 49 -15.80 -0.31 -4.53
N ASN A 50 -14.91 -0.94 -3.76
CA ASN A 50 -13.71 -0.31 -3.22
C ASN A 50 -12.82 0.26 -4.32
N GLY A 51 -12.18 1.41 -4.05
CA GLY A 51 -11.32 2.10 -5.01
C GLY A 51 -10.21 1.23 -5.60
N ILE A 52 -9.66 0.27 -4.84
CA ILE A 52 -8.61 -0.64 -5.32
C ILE A 52 -9.06 -1.42 -6.57
N PHE A 53 -10.32 -1.86 -6.59
CA PHE A 53 -10.90 -2.64 -7.68
C PHE A 53 -11.36 -1.82 -8.88
N LYS A 54 -11.33 -0.48 -8.75
CA LYS A 54 -11.54 0.49 -9.85
C LYS A 54 -10.23 0.88 -10.53
N ILE A 55 -9.10 0.75 -9.82
CA ILE A 55 -7.76 1.07 -10.33
C ILE A 55 -7.20 -0.14 -11.11
N TYR A 56 -7.37 -1.34 -10.57
CA TYR A 56 -6.84 -2.57 -11.16
C TYR A 56 -7.86 -3.28 -12.07
N PRO A 57 -7.40 -4.08 -13.05
CA PRO A 57 -8.28 -4.82 -13.95
C PRO A 57 -9.27 -5.76 -13.23
N PRO A 58 -10.32 -6.22 -13.92
CA PRO A 58 -11.28 -7.18 -13.36
C PRO A 58 -10.67 -8.52 -12.92
N SER A 59 -9.46 -8.86 -13.36
CA SER A 59 -8.75 -10.08 -12.95
C SER A 59 -8.44 -10.09 -11.46
N LEU A 60 -8.10 -8.93 -10.88
CA LEU A 60 -7.75 -8.83 -9.47
C LEU A 60 -8.95 -9.20 -8.58
N GLN A 61 -8.88 -10.33 -7.90
CA GLN A 61 -9.90 -10.81 -6.97
C GLN A 61 -9.55 -10.54 -5.52
N GLU A 62 -8.29 -10.71 -5.12
CA GLU A 62 -7.87 -10.55 -3.73
C GLU A 62 -6.54 -9.80 -3.59
N VAL A 63 -6.50 -8.83 -2.68
CA VAL A 63 -5.31 -8.04 -2.37
C VAL A 63 -5.26 -7.68 -0.90
N LYS A 64 -4.08 -7.75 -0.29
CA LYS A 64 -3.82 -7.17 1.02
C LYS A 64 -3.06 -5.86 0.88
N LEU A 65 -3.40 -4.91 1.76
CA LEU A 65 -2.84 -3.57 1.76
C LEU A 65 -2.49 -3.10 3.17
N GLY A 66 -1.23 -2.68 3.33
CA GLY A 66 -0.69 -2.07 4.54
C GLY A 66 -0.30 -0.63 4.26
N PHE A 67 -0.85 0.31 5.02
CA PHE A 67 -0.50 1.73 4.93
C PHE A 67 0.54 2.02 6.00
N MET A 68 1.75 2.41 5.62
CA MET A 68 2.80 2.76 6.57
C MET A 68 3.17 4.23 6.47
N ALA A 69 3.45 4.87 7.61
CA ALA A 69 4.02 6.20 7.66
C ALA A 69 5.54 6.13 7.83
N THR A 70 6.25 6.96 7.06
CA THR A 70 7.69 7.16 7.17
C THR A 70 8.01 8.39 8.03
N GLY A 71 9.28 8.60 8.38
CA GLY A 71 9.69 9.66 9.32
C GLY A 71 9.38 11.10 8.86
N ASN A 72 9.23 11.33 7.55
CA ASN A 72 8.84 12.63 6.98
C ASN A 72 7.36 12.69 6.57
N GLY A 73 6.55 11.69 6.97
CA GLY A 73 5.12 11.65 6.68
C GLY A 73 4.75 11.21 5.26
N VAL A 74 5.73 10.89 4.40
CA VAL A 74 5.45 10.28 3.08
C VAL A 74 4.86 8.88 3.31
N GLY A 75 3.77 8.57 2.64
CA GLY A 75 3.12 7.26 2.74
C GLY A 75 3.95 6.16 2.09
N PHE A 76 4.00 5.00 2.71
CA PHE A 76 4.58 3.79 2.15
C PHE A 76 3.50 2.70 2.13
N GLU A 77 2.93 2.46 0.95
CA GLU A 77 1.84 1.51 0.76
C GLU A 77 2.40 0.17 0.29
N VAL A 78 2.12 -0.89 1.04
CA VAL A 78 2.60 -2.25 0.77
C VAL A 78 1.45 -3.10 0.28
N PHE A 79 1.63 -3.75 -0.88
CA PHE A 79 0.61 -4.56 -1.54
C PHE A 79 1.06 -6.01 -1.62
N GLU A 80 0.22 -6.94 -1.18
CA GLU A 80 0.35 -8.37 -1.53
C GLU A 80 -0.85 -8.75 -2.40
N PHE A 81 -0.59 -9.04 -3.66
CA PHE A 81 -1.62 -9.48 -4.61
C PHE A 81 -1.83 -10.99 -4.45
N VAL A 82 -2.86 -11.35 -3.70
CA VAL A 82 -3.16 -12.75 -3.33
C VAL A 82 -3.75 -13.51 -4.51
N GLU A 83 -4.66 -12.87 -5.26
CA GLU A 83 -5.27 -13.42 -6.48
C GLU A 83 -5.36 -12.31 -7.56
N PRO A 84 -4.28 -12.08 -8.33
CA PRO A 84 -4.12 -10.97 -9.29
C PRO A 84 -4.85 -11.11 -10.64
#